data_AF-A0A2L2XGI9-F1
#
_entry.id   AF-A0A2L2XGI9-F1
#
_cell.length_a   1.000
_cell.length_b   1.000
_cell.length_c   1.000
_cell.angle_alpha   90.00
_cell.angle_beta   90.00
_cell.angle_gamma   90.00
#
_symmetry.space_group_name_H-M   'P 1'
#
loop_
_entity.id
_entity.type
_entity.pdbx_description
1 polymer ?
#
loop_
_entity_poly.entity_id
_entity_poly.type
_entity_poly.pdbx_seq_one_letter_code
_entity_poly.pdbx_strand_id
1 'polypeptide(L)'
;MHHCNPFIQHAMHHGQRFLNDTGKAVGVSQSLVSACDEIILAINSGNTQGAVVAAQNARNMAVQVAQYTQEVSRAINERMNMATYVMGRIQQHINEMSSALQSMRMESGYYGNPAQVSCQSAMSPYMA
;
A
#
# COMPACT_ATOMS: atom_id res chain seq x y z
N MET A 1 3.13 -9.05 -27.25
CA MET A 1 1.99 -8.37 -26.61
C MET A 1 2.40 -8.01 -25.19
N HIS A 2 2.54 -6.71 -24.90
CA HIS A 2 2.92 -6.19 -23.58
C HIS A 2 1.75 -6.45 -22.60
N HIS A 3 1.80 -7.53 -21.83
CA HIS A 3 0.85 -7.74 -20.74
C HIS A 3 1.27 -6.82 -19.60
N CYS A 4 0.55 -5.71 -19.43
CA CYS A 4 0.78 -4.81 -18.30
C CYS A 4 0.48 -5.59 -17.00
N ASN A 5 1.35 -5.48 -16.01
CA ASN A 5 1.13 -6.14 -14.73
C ASN A 5 -0.17 -5.59 -14.10
N PRO A 6 -1.17 -6.43 -13.81
CA PRO A 6 -2.47 -5.99 -13.32
C PRO A 6 -2.37 -5.23 -12.00
N PHE A 7 -1.39 -5.53 -11.15
CA PHE A 7 -1.12 -4.79 -9.92
C PHE A 7 -0.65 -3.36 -10.20
N ILE A 8 0.23 -3.18 -11.19
CA ILE A 8 0.72 -1.85 -11.57
C ILE A 8 -0.42 -1.04 -12.20
N GLN A 9 -1.21 -1.65 -13.08
CA GLN A 9 -2.35 -1.00 -13.70
C GLN A 9 -3.40 -0.57 -12.66
N HIS A 10 -3.71 -1.44 -11.70
CA HIS A 10 -4.58 -1.15 -10.58
C HIS A 10 -4.04 0.00 -9.71
N ALA A 11 -2.76 -0.07 -9.34
CA ALA A 11 -2.11 0.97 -8.54
C ALA A 11 -2.09 2.33 -9.24
N MET A 12 -1.88 2.38 -10.57
CA MET A 12 -1.94 3.62 -11.33
C MET A 12 -3.35 4.19 -11.41
N HIS A 13 -4.37 3.35 -11.65
CA HIS A 13 -5.75 3.81 -11.76
C HIS A 13 -6.27 4.38 -10.44
N HIS A 14 -6.07 3.65 -9.33
CA HIS A 14 -6.39 4.12 -7.98
C HIS A 14 -5.48 5.27 -7.54
N GLY A 15 -4.24 5.26 -8.06
CA GLY A 15 -3.29 6.36 -8.10
C GLY A 15 -3.91 7.68 -8.50
N GLN A 16 -4.37 7.71 -9.74
CA GLN A 16 -4.95 8.87 -10.40
C GLN A 16 -6.26 9.30 -9.75
N ARG A 17 -7.12 8.33 -9.37
CA ARG A 17 -8.38 8.62 -8.68
C ARG A 17 -8.15 9.33 -7.35
N PHE A 18 -7.24 8.83 -6.53
CA PHE A 18 -6.88 9.47 -5.25
C PHE A 18 -6.42 10.92 -5.43
N LEU A 19 -5.54 11.18 -6.42
CA LEU A 19 -5.07 12.54 -6.69
C LEU A 19 -6.19 13.46 -7.15
N ASN A 20 -7.09 12.97 -7.99
CA ASN A 20 -8.26 13.70 -8.45
C ASN A 20 -9.20 14.06 -7.29
N ASP A 21 -9.56 13.08 -6.47
CA ASP A 21 -10.49 13.27 -5.34
C ASP A 21 -9.89 14.22 -4.29
N THR A 22 -8.57 14.12 -4.05
CA THR A 22 -7.84 15.08 -3.19
C THR A 22 -7.87 16.49 -3.80
N GLY A 23 -7.59 16.63 -5.10
CA GLY A 23 -7.62 17.92 -5.79
C GLY A 23 -9.00 18.58 -5.75
N LYS A 24 -10.06 17.79 -5.95
CA LYS A 24 -11.45 18.24 -5.81
C LYS A 24 -11.76 18.68 -4.39
N ALA A 25 -11.34 17.92 -3.37
CA ALA A 25 -11.53 18.30 -1.98
C ALA A 25 -10.88 19.66 -1.66
N VAL A 26 -9.65 19.87 -2.14
CA VAL A 26 -8.93 21.14 -1.98
C VAL A 26 -9.67 22.28 -2.69
N GLY A 27 -10.08 22.07 -3.94
CA GLY A 27 -10.82 23.08 -4.72
C GLY A 27 -12.12 23.50 -4.04
N VAL A 28 -12.95 22.53 -3.62
CA VAL A 28 -14.21 22.83 -2.92
C VAL A 28 -13.97 23.47 -1.55
N SER A 29 -12.91 23.07 -0.84
CA SER A 29 -12.54 23.72 0.43
C SER A 29 -12.20 25.20 0.24
N GLN A 30 -11.52 25.56 -0.85
CA GLN A 30 -11.23 26.97 -1.16
C GLN A 30 -12.51 27.74 -1.48
N SER A 31 -13.42 27.16 -2.27
CA SER A 31 -14.74 27.77 -2.55
C SER A 31 -15.60 27.91 -1.29
N LEU A 32 -15.49 26.97 -0.35
CA LEU A 32 -16.17 27.04 0.94
C LEU A 32 -15.68 28.23 1.77
N VAL A 33 -14.37 28.50 1.81
CA VAL A 33 -13.82 29.69 2.48
C VAL A 33 -14.40 30.96 1.84
N SER A 34 -14.42 31.06 0.52
CA SER A 34 -15.01 32.21 -0.17
C SER A 34 -16.50 32.39 0.14
N ALA A 35 -17.27 31.31 0.25
CA ALA A 35 -18.68 31.41 0.64
C ALA A 35 -18.84 31.87 2.10
N CYS A 36 -17.93 31.50 3.01
CA CYS A 36 -17.91 32.05 4.36
C CYS A 36 -17.64 33.56 4.36
N ASP A 37 -16.73 34.04 3.49
CA ASP A 37 -16.47 35.48 3.32
C ASP A 37 -17.73 36.22 2.79
N GLU A 38 -18.45 35.62 1.84
CA GLU A 38 -19.72 36.15 1.33
C GLU A 38 -20.80 36.26 2.42
N ILE A 39 -20.88 35.27 3.33
CA ILE A 39 -21.79 35.34 4.48
C ILE A 39 -21.43 36.55 5.36
N ILE A 40 -20.15 36.74 5.68
CA ILE A 40 -19.68 37.85 6.51
C ILE A 40 -20.03 39.19 5.86
N LEU A 41 -19.76 39.34 4.56
CA LEU A 41 -20.10 40.55 3.79
C LEU A 41 -21.60 40.82 3.76
N ALA A 42 -22.42 39.79 3.56
CA ALA A 42 -23.87 39.91 3.54
C ALA A 42 -24.43 40.31 4.92
N ILE A 43 -23.90 39.75 6.00
CA ILE A 43 -24.25 40.15 7.38
C ILE A 43 -23.87 41.62 7.64
N ASN A 44 -22.64 42.00 7.29
CA ASN A 44 -22.13 43.36 7.53
C ASN A 44 -22.87 44.43 6.73
N SER A 45 -23.45 44.07 5.58
CA SER A 45 -24.27 44.97 4.76
C SER A 45 -25.76 44.95 5.14
N GLY A 46 -26.15 44.19 6.17
CA GLY A 46 -27.56 44.03 6.56
C GLY A 46 -28.40 43.18 5.59
N ASN A 47 -27.77 42.55 4.60
CA ASN A 47 -28.42 41.66 3.63
C ASN A 47 -28.57 40.24 4.20
N THR A 48 -29.52 40.08 5.12
CA THR A 48 -29.79 38.80 5.80
C THR A 48 -30.22 37.69 4.84
N GLN A 49 -30.99 38.01 3.79
CA GLN A 49 -31.39 37.04 2.78
C GLN A 49 -30.18 36.51 1.99
N GLY A 50 -29.26 37.41 1.59
CA GLY A 50 -28.01 37.02 0.94
C GLY A 50 -27.13 36.14 1.83
N ALA A 51 -27.07 36.45 3.13
CA ALA A 51 -26.32 35.65 4.10
C ALA A 51 -26.90 34.22 4.22
N VAL A 52 -28.22 34.06 4.23
CA VAL A 52 -28.85 32.73 4.27
C VAL A 52 -28.55 31.93 3.01
N VAL A 53 -28.60 32.55 1.83
CA VAL A 53 -28.27 31.87 0.56
C VAL A 53 -26.81 31.43 0.55
N ALA A 54 -25.88 32.32 0.93
CA ALA A 54 -24.46 31.99 1.03
C ALA A 54 -24.20 30.88 2.07
N ALA A 55 -24.90 30.89 3.21
CA ALA A 55 -24.81 29.84 4.22
C ALA A 55 -25.31 28.47 3.72
N GLN A 56 -26.40 28.44 2.94
CA GLN A 56 -26.87 27.21 2.30
C GLN A 56 -25.87 26.69 1.27
N ASN A 57 -25.26 27.58 0.49
CA ASN A 57 -24.20 27.22 -0.45
C ASN A 57 -22.97 26.64 0.28
N ALA A 58 -22.50 27.30 1.33
CA ALA A 58 -21.41 26.83 2.19
C ALA A 58 -21.71 25.44 2.76
N ARG A 59 -22.93 25.20 3.24
CA ARG A 59 -23.35 23.87 3.72
C ARG A 59 -23.23 22.80 2.63
N ASN A 60 -23.68 23.08 1.41
CA ASN A 60 -23.61 22.13 0.30
C ASN A 60 -22.15 21.82 -0.08
N MET A 61 -21.27 22.83 -0.05
CA MET A 61 -19.84 22.63 -0.27
C MET A 61 -19.18 21.83 0.85
N ALA A 62 -19.53 22.07 2.11
CA ALA A 62 -19.03 21.28 3.24
C ALA A 62 -19.41 19.80 3.13
N VAL A 63 -20.63 19.48 2.67
CA VAL A 63 -21.04 18.10 2.38
C VAL A 63 -20.17 17.48 1.30
N GLN A 64 -19.85 18.21 0.24
CA GLN A 64 -18.96 17.73 -0.82
C GLN A 64 -17.53 17.48 -0.31
N VAL A 65 -16.99 18.38 0.53
CA VAL A 65 -15.68 18.16 1.18
C VAL A 65 -15.69 16.86 1.98
N ALA A 66 -16.71 16.64 2.80
CA ALA A 66 -16.85 15.40 3.57
C ALA A 66 -16.89 14.15 2.68
N GLN A 67 -17.61 14.19 1.55
CA GLN A 67 -17.66 13.09 0.58
C GLN A 67 -16.29 12.82 -0.04
N TYR A 68 -15.57 13.84 -0.51
CA TYR A 68 -14.24 13.66 -1.09
C TYR A 68 -13.23 13.15 -0.06
N THR A 69 -13.29 13.62 1.20
CA THR A 69 -12.46 13.11 2.29
C THR A 69 -12.72 11.62 2.58
N GLN A 70 -13.97 11.17 2.49
CA GLN A 70 -14.30 9.75 2.62
C GLN A 70 -13.70 8.91 1.48
N GLU A 71 -13.79 9.37 0.23
CA GLU A 71 -13.17 8.69 -0.93
C GLU A 71 -11.64 8.62 -0.79
N VAL A 72 -11.00 9.72 -0.37
CA VAL A 72 -9.56 9.77 -0.04
C VAL A 72 -9.20 8.72 1.02
N SER A 73 -9.99 8.64 2.09
CA SER A 73 -9.77 7.67 3.17
C SER A 73 -9.90 6.22 2.67
N ARG A 74 -10.89 5.92 1.83
CA ARG A 74 -11.05 4.60 1.20
C ARG A 74 -9.83 4.24 0.34
N ALA A 75 -9.37 5.17 -0.48
CA ALA A 75 -8.21 4.95 -1.34
C ALA A 75 -6.91 4.74 -0.54
N ILE A 76 -6.73 5.42 0.59
CA ILE A 76 -5.58 5.18 1.48
C ILE A 76 -5.63 3.76 2.06
N ASN A 77 -6.79 3.34 2.58
CA ASN A 77 -6.96 2.00 3.13
C ASN A 77 -6.67 0.91 2.09
N GLU A 78 -7.14 1.10 0.86
CA GLU A 78 -6.83 0.18 -0.23
C GLU A 78 -5.33 0.11 -0.53
N ARG A 79 -4.62 1.24 -0.58
CA ARG A 79 -3.17 1.24 -0.77
C ARG A 79 -2.42 0.55 0.37
N MET A 80 -2.87 0.71 1.62
CA MET A 80 -2.29 0.00 2.76
C MET A 80 -2.48 -1.51 2.65
N ASN A 81 -3.65 -1.97 2.21
CA ASN A 81 -3.92 -3.39 1.98
C ASN A 81 -3.01 -3.95 0.87
N MET A 82 -2.87 -3.23 -0.24
CA MET A 82 -2.00 -3.63 -1.35
C MET A 82 -0.52 -3.66 -0.93
N ALA A 83 -0.06 -2.66 -0.17
CA ALA A 83 1.30 -2.64 0.37
C ALA A 83 1.55 -3.83 1.29
N THR A 84 0.58 -4.15 2.17
CA THR A 84 0.65 -5.30 3.07
C THR A 84 0.74 -6.61 2.30
N TYR A 85 -0.06 -6.77 1.24
CA TYR A 85 0.01 -7.92 0.35
C TYR A 85 1.39 -8.08 -0.31
N VAL A 86 1.92 -6.99 -0.88
CA VAL A 86 3.25 -7.02 -1.53
C VAL A 86 4.36 -7.35 -0.52
N MET A 87 4.33 -6.74 0.67
CA MET A 87 5.30 -7.06 1.74
C MET A 87 5.22 -8.53 2.17
N GLY A 88 4.02 -9.09 2.28
CA GLY A 88 3.83 -10.51 2.58
C GLY A 88 4.47 -11.43 1.53
N ARG A 89 4.32 -11.10 0.24
CA ARG A 89 4.95 -11.84 -0.87
C ARG A 89 6.48 -11.72 -0.86
N ILE A 90 7.01 -10.54 -0.56
CA ILE A 90 8.46 -10.33 -0.41
C ILE A 90 8.98 -11.19 0.75
N GLN A 91 8.32 -11.19 1.91
CA GLN A 91 8.73 -11.99 3.05
C GLN A 91 8.68 -13.50 2.74
N GLN A 92 7.64 -13.95 2.03
CA GLN A 92 7.56 -15.33 1.57
C GLN A 92 8.78 -15.70 0.72
N HIS A 93 9.14 -14.89 -0.28
CA HIS A 93 10.29 -15.16 -1.14
C HIS A 93 11.62 -15.10 -0.38
N ILE A 94 11.76 -14.21 0.62
CA ILE A 94 12.93 -14.20 1.50
C ILE A 94 13.05 -15.52 2.27
N ASN A 95 11.94 -16.06 2.79
CA ASN A 95 11.94 -17.33 3.51
C ASN A 95 12.27 -18.51 2.59
N GLU A 96 11.73 -18.52 1.36
CA GLU A 96 12.02 -19.52 0.34
C GLU A 96 13.51 -19.51 -0.05
N MET A 97 14.08 -18.33 -0.33
CA MET A 97 15.51 -18.17 -0.62
C MET A 97 16.39 -18.59 0.56
N SER A 98 16.01 -18.22 1.78
CA SER A 98 16.75 -18.61 2.98
C SER A 98 16.77 -20.13 3.16
N SER A 99 15.63 -20.79 2.91
CA SER A 99 15.51 -22.25 2.98
C SER A 99 16.32 -22.93 1.88
N ALA A 100 16.28 -22.40 0.65
CA ALA A 100 17.09 -22.90 -0.46
C ALA A 100 18.60 -22.79 -0.15
N LEU A 101 19.06 -21.64 0.35
CA LEU A 101 20.46 -21.45 0.75
C LEU A 101 20.89 -22.41 1.87
N GLN A 102 20.01 -22.71 2.84
CA GLN A 102 20.29 -23.71 3.87
C GLN A 102 20.39 -25.12 3.28
N SER A 103 19.49 -25.49 2.37
CA SER A 103 19.54 -26.80 1.69
C SER A 103 20.83 -26.99 0.89
N MET A 104 21.31 -25.96 0.19
CA MET A 104 22.58 -25.99 -0.54
C MET A 104 23.79 -26.16 0.39
N ARG A 105 23.76 -25.59 1.60
CA ARG A 105 24.82 -25.81 2.60
C ARG A 105 24.84 -27.26 3.10
N MET A 106 23.68 -27.89 3.26
CA MET A 106 23.61 -29.30 3.66
C MET A 106 24.07 -30.25 2.54
N GLU A 107 23.78 -29.92 1.29
CA GLU A 107 24.24 -30.68 0.11
C GLU A 107 25.77 -30.57 -0.07
N SER A 108 26.34 -29.39 0.16
CA SER A 108 27.80 -29.16 0.14
C SER A 108 28.54 -29.81 1.33
N GLY A 109 27.82 -30.13 2.41
CA GLY A 109 28.33 -30.90 3.55
C GLY A 109 28.44 -32.41 3.31
N TYR A 110 27.87 -32.93 2.22
CA TYR A 110 27.90 -34.36 1.89
C TYR A 110 29.07 -34.77 0.96
N TYR A 111 29.83 -33.79 0.45
CA TYR A 111 31.03 -34.01 -0.37
C TYR A 111 32.34 -33.62 0.33
N GLY A 112 32.33 -33.62 1.67
CA GLY A 112 33.49 -33.34 2.50
C GLY A 112 33.71 -34.40 3.56
N ASN A 113 34.37 -35.50 3.16
CA ASN A 113 35.25 -36.38 3.95
C ASN A 113 34.82 -37.87 4.07
N PRO A 114 35.44 -38.81 3.32
CA PRO A 114 35.36 -40.25 3.59
C PRO A 114 36.13 -40.73 4.82
N ALA A 115 36.81 -39.85 5.58
CA ALA A 115 37.72 -40.27 6.67
C ALA A 115 37.04 -40.66 8.00
N GLN A 116 35.82 -41.17 7.97
CA GLN A 116 35.23 -41.90 9.10
C GLN A 116 34.75 -43.30 8.73
N VAL A 117 35.34 -43.92 7.70
CA VAL A 117 35.41 -45.37 7.65
C VAL A 117 36.54 -45.79 8.58
N SER A 118 36.16 -46.18 9.79
CA SER A 118 37.01 -46.82 10.79
C SER A 118 37.98 -47.83 10.15
N CYS A 119 39.27 -47.53 10.19
CA CYS A 119 40.34 -48.52 10.08
C CYS A 119 40.24 -49.45 11.30
N GLN A 120 39.37 -50.45 11.24
CA GLN A 120 39.37 -51.55 12.19
C GLN A 120 39.25 -52.87 11.42
N SER A 121 40.38 -53.58 11.40
CA SER A 121 40.49 -55.03 11.23
C SER A 121 40.51 -55.56 9.79
N ALA A 122 41.54 -55.19 9.02
CA ALA A 122 42.14 -56.13 8.07
C ALA A 122 43.11 -57.06 8.83
N MET A 123 42.58 -58.08 9.51
CA MET A 123 43.32 -59.28 9.89
C MET A 123 42.42 -60.48 9.64
N SER A 124 42.55 -61.06 8.45
CA SER A 124 42.01 -62.36 8.10
C SER A 124 43.11 -63.40 8.37
N PRO A 125 42.95 -64.37 9.29
CA PRO A 125 43.78 -65.54 9.32
C PRO A 125 43.27 -66.55 8.29
N TYR A 126 44.07 -66.77 7.25
CA TYR A 126 43.96 -67.92 6.36
C TYR A 126 44.06 -69.19 7.21
N MET A 127 43.08 -70.09 7.08
CA MET A 127 43.22 -71.48 7.53
C MET A 127 43.85 -72.31 6.41
N ALA A 128 45.04 -72.86 6.68
CA ALA A 128 45.53 -74.17 6.27
C ALA A 128 46.88 -74.43 6.95
#